data_AF-A0A6A0B861-F1
#
_entry.id   AF-A0A6A0B861-F1
#
_cell.length_a   1.000
_cell.length_b   1.000
_cell.length_c   1.000
_cell.angle_alpha   90.00
_cell.angle_beta   90.00
_cell.angle_gamma   90.00
#
_symmetry.space_group_name_H-M   'P 1'
#
loop_
_entity.id
_entity.type
_entity.pdbx_description
1 polymer ?
#
loop_
_entity_poly.entity_id
_entity_poly.type
_entity_poly.pdbx_seq_one_letter_code
_entity_poly.pdbx_strand_id
1 'polypeptide(L)'
;MRKIVGTFGEWRLSMDKEDIKKNPDKPQIRFYDDGELIGIFDLKTLNILYDNEMSIYDIKFAKKTIGRNQDNYLETWQDYVSGVAHA
;
A
#
# COMPACT_ATOMS: atom_id res chain seq x y z
N MET A 1 -6.23 -11.87 -4.60
CA MET A 1 -4.77 -12.11 -4.57
C MET A 1 -4.09 -10.77 -4.28
N ARG A 2 -3.15 -10.75 -3.33
CA ARG A 2 -2.43 -9.53 -2.89
C ARG A 2 -0.97 -9.62 -3.32
N LYS A 3 -0.39 -8.52 -3.80
CA LYS A 3 1.03 -8.44 -4.15
C LYS A 3 1.81 -7.74 -3.06
N ILE A 4 2.87 -8.38 -2.57
CA ILE A 4 3.84 -7.74 -1.66
C ILE A 4 4.68 -6.78 -2.46
N VAL A 5 4.78 -5.54 -2.00
CA VAL A 5 5.62 -4.50 -2.60
C VAL A 5 6.70 -3.99 -1.63
N GLY A 6 6.64 -4.41 -0.36
CA GLY A 6 7.70 -4.19 0.62
C GLY A 6 7.50 -4.99 1.91
N THR A 7 8.60 -5.28 2.60
CA THR A 7 8.66 -6.00 3.88
C THR A 7 9.76 -5.41 4.77
N PHE A 8 9.50 -5.21 6.06
CA PHE A 8 10.43 -4.60 7.01
C PHE A 8 10.23 -5.22 8.41
N GLY A 9 11.11 -6.15 8.80
CA GLY A 9 10.82 -6.97 9.98
C GLY A 9 9.53 -7.77 9.76
N GLU A 10 8.59 -7.68 10.69
CA GLU A 10 7.27 -8.32 10.60
C GLU A 10 6.25 -7.48 9.80
N TRP A 11 6.59 -6.23 9.48
CA TRP A 11 5.72 -5.35 8.73
C TRP A 11 5.72 -5.63 7.24
N ARG A 12 4.54 -5.45 6.61
CA ARG A 12 4.34 -5.72 5.18
C ARG A 12 3.49 -4.63 4.53
N LEU A 13 3.94 -4.21 3.35
CA LEU A 13 3.16 -3.37 2.44
C LEU A 13 2.66 -4.20 1.26
N SER A 14 1.38 -4.02 0.90
CA SER A 14 0.81 -4.72 -0.24
C SER A 14 -0.24 -3.94 -1.00
N MET A 15 -0.41 -4.32 -2.27
CA MET A 15 -1.51 -3.89 -3.13
C MET A 15 -2.49 -5.04 -3.29
N ASP A 16 -3.77 -4.77 -3.09
CA ASP A 16 -4.84 -5.75 -3.27
C ASP A 16 -5.48 -5.60 -4.65
N LYS A 17 -5.61 -6.70 -5.40
CA LYS A 17 -6.26 -6.68 -6.72
C LYS A 17 -7.72 -6.23 -6.65
N GLU A 18 -8.42 -6.46 -5.54
CA GLU A 18 -9.79 -5.98 -5.40
C GLU A 18 -9.86 -4.46 -5.29
N ASP A 19 -8.90 -3.84 -4.61
CA ASP A 19 -8.84 -2.39 -4.47
C ASP A 19 -8.60 -1.74 -5.82
N ILE A 20 -7.66 -2.30 -6.59
CA ILE A 20 -7.33 -1.85 -7.95
C ILE A 20 -8.54 -2.00 -8.87
N LYS A 21 -9.26 -3.11 -8.81
CA LYS A 21 -10.46 -3.34 -9.63
C LYS A 21 -11.61 -2.41 -9.26
N LYS A 22 -11.83 -2.18 -7.96
CA LYS A 22 -12.94 -1.35 -7.46
C LYS A 22 -12.67 0.14 -7.66
N ASN A 23 -11.42 0.58 -7.52
CA ASN A 23 -11.04 1.99 -7.55
C ASN A 23 -9.70 2.21 -8.30
N PRO A 24 -9.62 1.95 -9.62
CA PRO A 24 -8.37 2.04 -10.38
C PRO A 24 -7.72 3.42 -10.33
N ASP A 25 -8.52 4.50 -10.21
CA ASP A 25 -8.04 5.88 -10.16
C ASP A 25 -7.55 6.33 -8.77
N LYS A 26 -7.70 5.48 -7.75
CA LYS A 26 -7.31 5.74 -6.36
C LYS A 26 -6.23 4.75 -5.89
N PRO A 27 -4.96 4.97 -6.27
CA PRO A 27 -3.86 4.16 -5.81
C PRO A 27 -3.77 4.17 -4.29
N GLN A 28 -3.78 2.98 -3.71
CA GLN A 28 -3.67 2.80 -2.26
C GLN A 28 -2.78 1.61 -1.91
N ILE A 29 -2.21 1.64 -0.72
CA ILE A 29 -1.33 0.60 -0.21
C ILE A 29 -1.76 0.21 1.19
N ARG A 30 -1.83 -1.09 1.43
CA ARG A 30 -2.21 -1.68 2.70
C ARG A 30 -0.97 -1.98 3.53
N PHE A 31 -0.99 -1.57 4.79
CA PHE A 31 0.07 -1.74 5.77
C PHE A 31 -0.35 -2.77 6.81
N TYR A 32 0.49 -3.78 6.99
CA TYR A 32 0.25 -4.91 7.87
C TYR A 32 1.34 -5.04 8.91
N ASP A 33 0.95 -5.47 10.10
CA ASP A 33 1.83 -5.88 11.19
C ASP A 33 1.45 -7.29 11.64
N ASP A 34 2.42 -8.20 11.68
CA ASP A 34 2.23 -9.65 11.91
C ASP A 34 1.01 -10.27 11.18
N GLY A 35 0.76 -9.82 9.94
CA GLY A 35 -0.36 -10.27 9.11
C GLY A 35 -1.71 -9.60 9.37
N GLU A 36 -1.82 -8.77 10.41
CA GLU A 36 -3.00 -7.94 10.68
C GLU A 36 -2.97 -6.65 9.87
N LEU A 37 -4.11 -6.26 9.30
CA LEU A 37 -4.23 -5.00 8.57
C LEU A 37 -4.32 -3.86 9.58
N ILE A 38 -3.27 -3.07 9.71
CA ILE A 38 -3.24 -1.95 10.65
C ILE A 38 -3.51 -0.60 9.97
N GLY A 39 -3.30 -0.48 8.65
CA GLY A 39 -3.59 0.77 7.94
C GLY A 39 -3.74 0.65 6.43
N ILE A 40 -4.38 1.66 5.84
CA ILE A 40 -4.42 1.86 4.38
C ILE A 40 -4.04 3.31 4.11
N PHE A 41 -3.12 3.51 3.16
CA PHE A 41 -2.64 4.83 2.78
C PHE A 41 -2.96 5.10 1.31
N ASP A 42 -3.37 6.32 1.01
CA ASP A 42 -3.42 6.84 -0.35
C ASP A 42 -1.98 7.00 -0.85
N LEU A 43 -1.65 6.34 -1.97
CA LEU A 43 -0.29 6.31 -2.50
C LEU A 43 0.15 7.64 -3.08
N LYS A 44 -0.76 8.55 -3.46
CA LYS A 44 -0.41 9.86 -4.05
C LYS A 44 -0.15 10.91 -2.97
N THR A 45 -0.96 10.89 -1.92
CA THR A 45 -1.00 11.93 -0.89
C THR A 45 -0.41 11.49 0.45
N LEU A 46 -0.22 10.18 0.65
CA LEU A 46 0.15 9.57 1.93
C LEU A 46 -0.88 9.87 3.05
N ASN A 47 -2.11 10.22 2.68
CA ASN A 47 -3.21 10.34 3.62
C ASN A 47 -3.64 8.97 4.10
N ILE A 48 -4.07 8.90 5.36
CA ILE A 48 -4.57 7.66 5.96
C ILE A 48 -6.02 7.51 5.52
N LEU A 49 -6.34 6.40 4.86
CA LEU A 49 -7.68 6.03 4.42
C LEU A 49 -8.36 5.09 5.42
N TYR A 50 -7.56 4.33 6.16
CA TYR A 50 -7.99 3.44 7.22
C TYR A 50 -6.90 3.35 8.27
N ASP A 51 -7.31 3.35 9.53
CA ASP A 51 -6.46 3.26 10.71
C ASP A 51 -7.09 2.26 11.69
N ASN A 52 -6.31 1.26 12.09
CA ASN A 52 -6.66 0.28 13.11
C ASN A 52 -5.64 0.36 14.24
N GLU A 53 -5.80 1.39 15.06
CA GLU A 53 -4.98 1.66 16.24
C GLU A 53 -3.47 1.81 15.95
N MET A 54 -3.10 2.32 14.77
CA MET A 54 -1.69 2.61 14.48
C MET A 54 -1.15 3.66 15.43
N SER A 55 0.01 3.39 16.01
CA SER A 55 0.71 4.42 16.76
C SER A 55 1.22 5.51 15.82
N ILE A 56 1.50 6.69 16.39
CA ILE A 56 2.13 7.80 15.64
C ILE A 56 3.48 7.35 15.05
N TYR A 57 4.18 6.40 15.70
CA TYR A 57 5.43 5.86 15.19
C TYR A 57 5.20 5.04 13.92
N ASP A 58 4.19 4.17 13.91
CA ASP A 58 3.83 3.32 12.77
C ASP A 58 3.43 4.17 11.56
N ILE A 59 2.61 5.20 11.79
CA ILE A 59 2.21 6.15 10.75
C ILE A 59 3.44 6.84 10.15
N LYS A 60 4.35 7.36 10.98
CA LYS A 60 5.57 8.03 10.52
C LYS A 60 6.48 7.08 9.74
N PHE A 61 6.62 5.84 10.22
CA PHE A 61 7.39 4.81 9.56
C PHE A 61 6.78 4.46 8.20
N ALA A 62 5.49 4.14 8.14
CA ALA A 62 4.79 3.78 6.92
C ALA A 62 4.88 4.90 5.88
N LYS A 63 4.57 6.16 6.24
CA LYS A 63 4.68 7.30 5.33
C LYS A 63 6.09 7.49 4.77
N LYS A 64 7.13 7.36 5.62
CA LYS A 64 8.52 7.48 5.19
C LYS A 64 8.91 6.35 4.23
N THR A 65 8.49 5.13 4.52
CA THR A 65 8.78 3.95 3.70
C THR A 65 8.06 3.99 2.35
N ILE A 66 6.77 4.35 2.35
CA ILE A 66 5.98 4.53 1.14
C ILE A 66 6.55 5.67 0.31
N GLY A 67 6.81 6.84 0.92
CA GLY A 67 7.37 8.01 0.24
C GLY A 67 8.69 7.73 -0.47
N ARG A 68 9.56 6.89 0.10
CA ARG A 68 10.83 6.49 -0.52
C ARG A 68 10.69 5.66 -1.79
N ASN A 69 9.56 4.96 -1.95
CA ASN A 69 9.31 4.05 -3.08
C ASN A 69 8.04 4.45 -3.85
N GLN A 70 7.56 5.68 -3.66
CA GLN A 70 6.23 6.11 -4.06
C GLN A 70 6.04 5.98 -5.58
N ASP A 71 7.01 6.44 -6.36
CA ASP A 71 6.97 6.38 -7.82
C ASP A 71 6.90 4.93 -8.31
N ASN A 72 7.74 4.05 -7.78
CA ASN A 72 7.73 2.62 -8.12
C ASN A 72 6.38 1.96 -7.78
N TYR A 73 5.77 2.35 -6.66
CA TYR A 73 4.46 1.83 -6.27
C TYR A 73 3.33 2.37 -7.14
N LEU A 74 3.41 3.64 -7.56
CA LEU A 74 2.46 4.21 -8.51
C LEU A 74 2.58 3.57 -9.88
N GLU A 75 3.78 3.31 -10.37
CA GLU A 75 4.04 2.57 -11.61
C GLU A 75 3.47 1.16 -11.52
N THR A 76 3.79 0.42 -10.45
CA THR A 76 3.25 -0.93 -10.22
C THR A 76 1.72 -0.95 -10.19
N TRP A 77 1.09 0.05 -9.58
CA TRP A 77 -0.36 0.18 -9.59
C TRP A 77 -0.90 0.37 -11.01
N GLN A 78 -0.29 1.25 -11.80
CA GLN A 78 -0.67 1.48 -13.20
C GLN A 78 -0.49 0.25 -14.08
N ASP A 79 0.56 -0.53 -13.85
CA ASP A 79 0.77 -1.80 -14.55
C ASP A 79 -0.35 -2.80 -14.27
N TYR A 80 -0.85 -2.85 -13.02
CA TYR A 80 -2.00 -3.67 -12.68
C TYR A 80 -3.30 -3.16 -13.30
N VAL A 81 -3.54 -1.85 -13.31
CA VAL A 81 -4.70 -1.23 -13.96
C VAL A 81 -4.70 -1.52 -15.46
N SER A 82 -3.54 -1.40 -16.10
CA SER A 82 -3.36 -1.60 -17.54
C SER A 82 -3.34 -3.07 -17.97
N GLY A 83 -3.33 -4.00 -17.01
CA GLY A 83 -3.20 -5.43 -17.29
C GLY A 83 -1.79 -5.88 -17.71
N VAL A 84 -0.78 -5.02 -17.56
CA VAL A 84 0.62 -5.39 -17.85
C VAL A 84 1.18 -6.29 -16.74
N ALA A 85 0.80 -6.03 -15.49
CA ALA A 85 1.11 -6.89 -14.35
C ALA A 85 0.11 -8.06 -14.25
N HIS A 86 0.14 -8.98 -15.21
CA HIS A 86 -0.54 -10.28 -15.09
C HIS A 86 0.38 -11.31 -14.43
N ALA A 87 0.12 -11.60 -13.16
CA ALA A 87 0.56 -12.79 -12.44
C ALA A 87 -0.61 -13.34 -11.64
#